data_AF-A0A7W0LL26-F1
#
_entry.id   AF-A0A7W0LL26-F1
#
_cell.length_a   1.000
_cell.length_b   1.000
_cell.length_c   1.000
_cell.angle_alpha   90.00
_cell.angle_beta   90.00
_cell.angle_gamma   90.00
#
_symmetry.space_group_name_H-M   'P 1'
#
loop_
_entity.id
_entity.type
_entity.pdbx_description
1 polymer ?
#
loop_
_entity_poly.entity_id
_entity_poly.type
_entity_poly.pdbx_seq_one_letter_code
_entity_poly.pdbx_strand_id
1 'polypeptide(L)'
;MRGSDTQQRLAAGGAAAPGVEYTTILTKYDEFVIPYTSGLLPAPAKNHVLQDICPADLSEHVLVAFDPAVAQLAFNGLDPASERPVDCNRVPPEAGRLR
;
A
#
# COMPACT_ATOMS: atom_id res chain seq x y z
N MET A 1 5.29 -17.72 -4.34
CA MET A 1 6.77 -17.77 -4.29
C MET A 1 7.37 -17.54 -2.89
N ARG A 2 6.58 -17.67 -1.79
CA ARG A 2 7.10 -17.49 -0.43
C ARG A 2 8.18 -18.52 -0.12
N GLY A 3 9.29 -18.07 0.46
CA GLY A 3 10.37 -18.96 0.92
C GLY A 3 11.33 -19.44 -0.17
N SER A 4 11.30 -18.87 -1.37
CA SER A 4 12.36 -19.10 -2.37
C SER A 4 13.73 -18.62 -1.86
N ASP A 5 14.82 -19.19 -2.40
CA ASP A 5 16.19 -18.75 -2.08
C ASP A 5 16.36 -17.24 -2.23
N THR A 6 15.86 -16.67 -3.33
CA THR A 6 15.88 -15.23 -3.57
C THR A 6 15.18 -14.45 -2.46
N GLN A 7 13.99 -14.85 -2.02
CA GLN A 7 13.30 -14.17 -0.93
C GLN A 7 14.04 -14.28 0.39
N GLN A 8 14.59 -15.46 0.70
CA GLN A 8 15.36 -15.66 1.93
C GLN A 8 16.61 -14.78 1.96
N ARG A 9 17.33 -14.69 0.83
CA ARG A 9 18.52 -13.85 0.69
C ARG A 9 18.20 -12.36 0.83
N LEU A 10 17.08 -11.90 0.26
CA LEU A 10 16.62 -10.51 0.42
C LEU A 10 16.23 -10.20 1.87
N ALA A 11 15.51 -11.11 2.52
CA ALA A 11 15.05 -10.91 3.89
C ALA A 11 16.16 -11.02 4.96
N ALA A 12 17.30 -11.63 4.64
CA ALA A 12 18.40 -11.83 5.57
C ALA A 12 18.97 -10.52 6.16
N GLY A 13 18.90 -9.43 5.40
CA GLY A 13 19.33 -8.09 5.85
C GLY A 13 18.28 -7.34 6.67
N GLY A 14 17.11 -7.93 6.90
CA GLY A 14 15.94 -7.23 7.41
C GLY A 14 15.12 -6.57 6.30
N ALA A 15 13.86 -6.27 6.58
CA ALA A 15 12.91 -5.75 5.59
C ALA A 15 13.07 -4.25 5.29
N ALA A 16 13.88 -3.53 6.08
CA ALA A 16 14.07 -2.08 6.01
C ALA A 16 15.55 -1.71 6.24
N ALA A 17 16.05 -0.77 5.46
CA ALA A 17 17.40 -0.23 5.58
C ALA A 17 17.48 0.88 6.66
N PRO A 18 18.62 1.03 7.35
CA PRO A 18 18.80 2.09 8.33
C PRO A 18 18.70 3.50 7.73
N GLY A 19 18.03 4.42 8.43
CA GLY A 19 17.94 5.83 8.05
C GLY A 19 16.92 6.16 6.96
N VAL A 20 16.13 5.19 6.51
CA VAL A 20 15.06 5.39 5.51
C VAL A 20 13.71 5.37 6.20
N GLU A 21 12.86 6.34 5.87
CA GLU A 21 11.45 6.36 6.28
C GLU A 21 10.64 5.52 5.30
N TYR A 22 9.92 4.52 5.82
CA TYR A 22 9.15 3.58 5.01
C TYR A 22 7.67 3.89 5.12
N THR A 23 7.01 4.03 3.96
CA THR A 23 5.55 4.02 3.83
C THR A 23 5.15 2.82 3.00
N THR A 24 4.19 2.02 3.49
CA THR A 24 3.58 0.94 2.72
C THR A 24 2.10 1.24 2.53
N ILE A 25 1.56 0.92 1.36
CA ILE A 25 0.14 1.08 1.06
C ILE A 25 -0.33 -0.25 0.48
N LEU A 26 -1.30 -0.87 1.16
CA LEU A 26 -1.78 -2.22 0.87
C LEU A 26 -3.29 -2.20 0.63
N THR A 27 -3.80 -3.17 -0.10
CA THR A 27 -5.24 -3.41 -0.25
C THR A 27 -5.62 -4.77 0.35
N LYS A 28 -6.77 -4.83 1.03
CA LYS A 28 -7.36 -6.09 1.51
C LYS A 28 -7.79 -7.00 0.36
N TYR A 29 -7.93 -6.45 -0.84
CA TYR A 29 -8.39 -7.13 -2.05
C TYR A 29 -7.26 -7.67 -2.93
N ASP A 30 -6.02 -7.67 -2.46
CA ASP A 30 -4.87 -8.18 -3.23
C ASP A 30 -5.03 -9.68 -3.52
N GLU A 31 -5.13 -10.02 -4.81
CA GLU A 31 -5.31 -11.38 -5.31
C GLU A 31 -3.99 -12.10 -5.65
N PHE A 32 -2.85 -11.40 -5.64
CA PHE A 32 -1.55 -11.97 -6.02
C PHE A 32 -0.61 -12.16 -4.82
N VAL A 33 -0.63 -11.23 -3.86
CA VAL A 33 0.19 -11.25 -2.65
C VAL A 33 -0.68 -11.61 -1.46
N ILE A 34 -0.84 -12.91 -1.22
CA ILE A 34 -1.72 -13.44 -0.17
C ILE A 34 -0.88 -14.08 0.96
N PRO A 35 -1.11 -13.70 2.24
CA PRO A 35 -2.02 -12.64 2.69
C PRO A 35 -1.47 -11.24 2.35
N TYR A 36 -2.34 -10.26 2.08
CA TYR A 36 -1.93 -8.87 1.78
C TYR A 36 -1.02 -8.29 2.87
N THR A 37 -1.22 -8.73 4.12
CA THR A 37 -0.40 -8.35 5.28
C THR A 37 1.08 -8.72 5.14
N SER A 38 1.45 -9.53 4.16
CA SER A 38 2.86 -9.81 3.82
C SER A 38 3.65 -8.56 3.41
N GLY A 39 2.96 -7.49 2.98
CA GLY A 39 3.59 -6.20 2.67
C GLY A 39 3.80 -5.28 3.88
N LEU A 40 3.34 -5.67 5.08
CA LEU A 40 3.54 -4.85 6.28
C LEU A 40 5.01 -4.83 6.68
N LEU A 41 5.51 -3.64 7.02
CA LEU A 41 6.83 -3.45 7.58
C LEU A 41 6.76 -3.18 9.09
N PRO A 42 7.69 -3.73 9.90
CA PRO A 42 7.77 -3.42 11.32
C PRO A 42 7.95 -1.92 11.59
N ALA A 43 7.53 -1.48 12.78
CA ALA A 43 7.76 -0.11 13.24
C ALA A 43 9.26 0.24 13.15
N PRO A 44 9.61 1.48 12.76
CA PRO A 44 8.77 2.68 12.70
C PRO A 44 8.07 2.96 11.34
N ALA A 45 7.89 1.98 10.46
CA ALA A 45 7.21 2.20 9.17
C ALA A 45 5.74 2.69 9.32
N LYS A 46 5.30 3.56 8.39
CA LYS A 46 3.91 4.02 8.26
C LYS A 46 3.19 3.06 7.30
N ASN A 47 2.39 2.14 7.85
CA ASN A 47 1.65 1.18 7.04
C ASN A 47 0.19 1.63 6.87
N HIS A 48 -0.28 1.69 5.63
CA HIS A 48 -1.65 2.05 5.27
C HIS A 48 -2.37 0.87 4.62
N VAL A 49 -3.55 0.52 5.12
CA VAL A 49 -4.47 -0.37 4.43
C VAL A 49 -5.56 0.50 3.81
N LEU A 50 -5.69 0.47 2.49
CA LEU A 50 -6.57 1.35 1.73
C LEU A 50 -8.00 1.33 2.29
N GLN A 51 -8.53 0.15 2.59
CA GLN A 51 -9.90 -0.01 3.10
C GLN A 51 -10.09 0.45 4.55
N ASP A 52 -9.02 0.72 5.31
CA ASP A 52 -9.16 1.34 6.64
C ASP A 52 -9.34 2.86 6.53
N ILE A 53 -9.01 3.44 5.37
CA ILE A 53 -9.05 4.88 5.08
C ILE A 53 -10.24 5.20 4.17
N CYS A 54 -10.40 4.42 3.11
CA CYS A 54 -11.48 4.50 2.13
C CYS A 54 -12.22 3.15 2.06
N PRO A 55 -13.19 2.86 2.93
CA PRO A 55 -13.81 1.53 3.05
C PRO A 55 -14.58 1.05 1.81
N ALA A 56 -15.05 1.97 0.96
CA ALA A 56 -15.78 1.67 -0.26
C ALA A 56 -14.84 1.48 -1.48
N ASP A 57 -13.54 1.68 -1.30
CA ASP A 57 -12.56 1.53 -2.34
C ASP A 57 -12.20 0.05 -2.54
N LEU A 58 -12.51 -0.46 -3.74
CA LEU A 58 -12.35 -1.87 -4.11
C LEU A 58 -11.11 -2.12 -4.97
N SER A 59 -10.18 -1.16 -5.07
CA SER A 59 -8.95 -1.32 -5.84
C SER A 59 -8.18 -2.58 -5.40
N GLU A 60 -7.95 -3.48 -6.35
CA GLU A 60 -7.19 -4.71 -6.18
C GLU A 60 -5.70 -4.49 -6.50
N HIS A 61 -4.90 -5.55 -6.60
CA HIS A 61 -3.44 -5.46 -6.74
C HIS A 61 -2.96 -4.48 -7.85
N VAL A 62 -3.56 -4.53 -9.04
CA VAL A 62 -3.19 -3.69 -10.18
C VAL A 62 -3.78 -2.28 -10.01
N LEU A 63 -5.04 -2.18 -9.63
CA LEU A 63 -5.77 -0.91 -9.53
C LEU A 63 -5.24 0.00 -8.42
N VAL A 64 -4.65 -0.54 -7.35
CA VAL A 64 -3.97 0.25 -6.31
C VAL A 64 -2.92 1.20 -6.89
N ALA A 65 -2.22 0.80 -7.97
CA ALA A 65 -1.21 1.65 -8.60
C ALA A 65 -1.81 2.86 -9.36
N PHE A 66 -3.10 2.80 -9.71
CA PHE A 66 -3.82 3.85 -10.45
C PHE A 66 -4.83 4.60 -9.57
N ASP A 67 -4.86 4.29 -8.28
CA ASP A 67 -5.84 4.79 -7.35
C ASP A 67 -5.52 6.22 -6.85
N PRO A 68 -6.42 7.20 -7.04
CA PRO A 68 -6.19 8.58 -6.60
C PRO A 68 -6.06 8.75 -5.07
N ALA A 69 -6.68 7.89 -4.26
CA ALA A 69 -6.51 7.89 -2.81
C ALA A 69 -5.14 7.33 -2.43
N VAL A 70 -4.68 6.26 -3.10
CA VAL A 70 -3.32 5.72 -2.94
C VAL A 70 -2.26 6.74 -3.36
N ALA A 71 -2.48 7.45 -4.47
CA ALA A 71 -1.57 8.50 -4.91
C ALA A 71 -1.43 9.62 -3.85
N GLN A 72 -2.54 10.04 -3.22
CA GLN A 72 -2.50 11.01 -2.12
C GLN A 72 -1.71 10.49 -0.91
N LEU A 73 -1.91 9.21 -0.53
CA LEU A 73 -1.13 8.59 0.54
C LEU A 73 0.37 8.56 0.22
N ALA A 74 0.75 8.25 -1.01
CA ALA A 74 2.13 8.29 -1.45
C ALA A 74 2.71 9.72 -1.35
N PHE A 75 1.98 10.75 -1.81
CA PHE A 75 2.43 12.13 -1.70
C PHE A 75 2.52 12.62 -0.25
N ASN A 76 1.59 12.23 0.62
CA ASN A 76 1.66 12.52 2.06
C ASN A 76 2.89 11.89 2.72
N GLY A 77 3.32 10.70 2.25
CA GLY A 77 4.57 10.07 2.70
C GLY A 77 5.84 10.76 2.17
N LEU A 78 5.79 11.32 0.96
CA LEU A 78 6.92 12.02 0.34
C LEU A 78 7.11 13.46 0.84
N ASP A 79 6.02 14.14 1.21
CA ASP A 79 6.03 15.50 1.80
C ASP A 79 5.13 15.57 3.05
N PRO A 80 5.60 15.06 4.20
CA PRO A 80 4.82 15.07 5.44
C PRO A 80 4.47 16.47 5.95
N ALA A 81 5.24 17.50 5.58
CA ALA A 81 4.97 18.88 6.00
C ALA A 81 3.71 19.46 5.32
N SER A 82 3.31 18.88 4.18
CA SER A 82 2.14 19.29 3.39
C SER A 82 1.03 18.23 3.38
N GLU A 83 1.05 17.27 4.31
CA GLU A 83 0.07 16.16 4.38
C GLU A 83 -1.38 16.68 4.38
N ARG A 84 -2.22 16.06 3.54
CA ARG A 84 -3.65 16.40 3.41
C ARG A 84 -4.54 15.20 3.71
N PRO A 85 -5.78 15.40 4.20
CA PRO A 85 -6.76 14.34 4.28
C PRO A 85 -7.01 13.68 2.92
N VAL A 86 -7.13 12.35 2.90
CA VAL A 86 -7.36 11.57 1.69
C VAL A 86 -8.80 11.75 1.20
N ASP A 87 -8.99 12.13 -0.06
CA ASP A 87 -10.30 12.19 -0.73
C ASP A 87 -10.70 10.82 -1.31
N CYS A 88 -11.62 10.12 -0.64
CA CYS A 88 -12.13 8.80 -1.06
C CYS A 88 -13.19 8.85 -2.16
N ASN A 89 -13.58 10.01 -2.68
CA ASN A 89 -14.60 10.11 -3.74
C ASN A 89 -14.04 9.96 -5.16
N ARG A 90 -12.71 9.80 -5.27
CA ARG A 90 -12.01 9.61 -6.54
C ARG A 90 -11.45 8.20 -6.58
N VAL A 91 -12.13 7.30 -7.28
CA VAL A 91 -11.68 5.93 -7.51
C VAL A 91 -11.23 5.76 -8.97
N PRO A 92 -10.40 4.75 -9.29
CA PRO A 92 -10.09 4.40 -10.67
C PRO A 92 -11.36 4.23 -11.52
N PRO A 93 -11.36 4.65 -12.80
CA PRO A 93 -12.52 4.49 -13.69
C PRO A 93 -13.02 3.05 -13.80
N GLU A 94 -12.12 2.09 -13.61
CA GLU A 94 -12.37 0.65 -13.71
C GLU A 94 -12.96 0.07 -12.40
N ALA A 95 -12.57 0.60 -11.24
CA ALA A 95 -13.15 0.25 -9.93
C ALA A 95 -14.59 0.78 -9.77
N GLY A 96 -14.94 1.85 -10.48
CA GLY A 96 -16.24 2.53 -10.40
C GLY A 96 -17.38 1.94 -11.24
N ARG A 97 -17.16 0.87 -12.01
CA ARG A 97 -18.18 0.27 -12.90
C ARG A 97 -18.89 -0.94 -12.28
N LEU A 98 -19.31 -0.82 -11.03
CA LEU A 98 -20.34 -1.68 -10.43
C LEU A 98 -21.61 -0.84 -10.19
N ARG A 99 -22.32 -0.56 -11.28
CA ARG A 99 -23.72 -0.15 -11.29
C ARG A 99 -24.44 -0.85 -12.44
#